data_AF-A0A060CC53-F1
#
_entry.id   AF-A0A060CC53-F1
#
_cell.length_a   1.000
_cell.length_b   1.000
_cell.length_c   1.000
_cell.angle_alpha   90.00
_cell.angle_beta   90.00
_cell.angle_gamma   90.00
#
_symmetry.space_group_name_H-M   'P 1'
#
loop_
_entity.id
_entity.type
_entity.pdbx_description
1 polymer ?
#
loop_
_entity_poly.entity_id
_entity_poly.type
_entity_poly.pdbx_seq_one_letter_code
_entity_poly.pdbx_strand_id
1 'polypeptide(L)' 'MLGALESVDWVVAFEEDTPQRLIAGILPDLLVKGGDYKPEQIAGCEEVWANGGEVLVLNFEDGCSTTSIIEKIQKDSKK' A
#
# COMPACT_ATOMS: atom_id res chain seq x y z
N MET A 1 -9.47 -1.38 -10.37
CA MET A 1 -10.63 -0.75 -9.71
C MET A 1 -10.47 -0.99 -8.21
N LEU A 2 -10.16 0.03 -7.41
CA LEU A 2 -9.91 -0.12 -5.96
C LEU A 2 -11.19 0.08 -5.13
N GLY A 3 -12.00 1.09 -5.45
CA GLY A 3 -13.22 1.42 -4.71
C GLY A 3 -14.40 0.45 -4.89
N ALA A 4 -14.20 -0.67 -5.60
CA ALA A 4 -15.20 -1.75 -5.69
C ALA A 4 -14.89 -2.91 -4.74
N LEU A 5 -13.78 -2.86 -4.01
CA LEU A 5 -13.45 -3.84 -3.00
C LEU A 5 -14.36 -3.60 -1.79
N GLU A 6 -15.02 -4.65 -1.31
CA GLU A 6 -15.92 -4.60 -0.16
C GLU A 6 -15.24 -4.03 1.10
N SER A 7 -13.93 -4.25 1.26
CA SER A 7 -13.14 -3.79 2.39
C SER A 7 -12.64 -2.34 2.28
N VAL A 8 -13.07 -1.56 1.29
CA VAL A 8 -12.60 -0.18 1.04
C VAL A 8 -13.75 0.81 1.19
N ASP A 9 -13.68 1.64 2.25
CA ASP A 9 -14.66 2.72 2.47
C ASP A 9 -14.40 3.95 1.59
N TRP A 10 -13.11 4.31 1.42
CA TRP A 10 -12.70 5.54 0.72
C TRP A 10 -11.48 5.30 -0.16
N VAL A 11 -11.46 5.99 -1.31
CA VAL A 11 -10.30 6.05 -2.20
C VAL A 11 -10.02 7.52 -2.51
N VAL A 12 -8.78 7.94 -2.28
CA VAL A 12 -8.33 9.31 -2.53
C VAL A 12 -7.14 9.27 -3.47
N ALA A 13 -7.22 10.04 -4.56
CA ALA A 13 -6.12 10.20 -5.50
C ALA A 13 -5.17 11.31 -5.01
N PHE A 14 -3.89 11.15 -5.32
CA PHE A 14 -2.84 12.15 -5.11
C PHE A 14 -1.93 12.16 -6.34
N GLU A 15 -1.27 13.29 -6.62
CA GLU A 15 -0.46 13.48 -7.84
C GLU A 15 1.03 13.58 -7.54
N GLU A 16 1.39 13.77 -6.27
CA GLU A 16 2.76 13.84 -5.79
C GLU A 16 3.46 12.48 -5.80
N ASP A 17 4.79 12.50 -5.83
CA ASP A 17 5.60 11.27 -5.81
C ASP A 17 5.37 10.41 -4.55
N THR A 18 4.96 11.04 -3.44
CA THR A 18 4.64 10.34 -2.20
C THR A 18 3.31 10.83 -1.61
N PRO A 19 2.54 9.97 -0.92
CA PRO A 19 1.30 10.36 -0.27
C PRO A 19 1.52 11.12 1.04
N GLN A 20 2.75 11.51 1.39
CA GLN A 20 3.08 12.07 2.71
C GLN A 20 2.19 13.27 3.06
N ARG A 21 1.98 14.20 2.11
CA ARG A 21 1.13 15.39 2.35
C ARG A 21 -0.31 15.00 2.69
N LEU A 22 -0.85 13.98 2.03
CA LEU A 22 -2.20 13.48 2.28
C LEU A 22 -2.28 12.80 3.66
N ILE A 23 -1.30 11.95 3.97
CA ILE A 23 -1.21 11.26 5.26
C ILE A 23 -1.08 12.26 6.41
N ALA A 24 -0.25 13.29 6.26
CA ALA A 24 -0.10 14.36 7.24
C ALA A 24 -1.36 15.22 7.43
N GLY A 25 -2.26 15.25 6.44
CA GLY A 25 -3.55 15.94 6.54
C GLY A 25 -4.66 15.07 7.15
N ILE A 26 -4.62 13.76 6.93
CA ILE A 26 -5.58 12.80 7.48
C ILE A 26 -5.21 12.37 8.90
N LEU A 27 -3.90 12.23 9.18
CA LEU A 27 -3.33 11.72 10.43
C LEU A 27 -4.00 10.42 10.91
N PRO A 28 -3.89 9.32 10.14
CA PRO A 28 -4.52 8.06 10.50
C PRO A 28 -3.95 7.50 11.80
N ASP A 29 -4.79 6.80 12.57
CA ASP A 29 -4.35 6.06 13.76
C ASP A 29 -3.44 4.89 13.40
N LEU A 30 -3.59 4.32 12.19
CA LEU A 30 -2.81 3.19 11.69
C LEU A 30 -2.45 3.38 10.22
N LEU A 31 -1.15 3.35 9.90
CA LEU A 31 -0.61 3.39 8.54
C LEU A 31 0.02 2.04 8.19
N VAL A 32 -0.51 1.37 7.17
CA VAL A 32 -0.08 0.01 6.80
C VAL A 32 0.53 -0.01 5.40
N LYS A 33 1.68 -0.68 5.25
CA LYS A 33 2.28 -0.98 3.95
C LYS A 33 2.63 -2.46 3.84
N GLY A 34 2.37 -3.06 2.68
CA GLY A 34 2.83 -4.42 2.37
C GLY A 34 4.25 -4.44 1.79
N GLY A 35 5.05 -5.41 2.20
CA GLY A 35 6.35 -5.76 1.61
C GLY A 35 7.53 -5.69 2.55
N ASP A 36 8.74 -5.55 2.00
CA ASP A 36 10.00 -5.68 2.75
C ASP A 36 10.54 -4.33 3.26
N TYR A 37 9.63 -3.39 3.54
CA TYR A 37 9.99 -2.05 4.02
C TYR A 37 10.26 -2.06 5.52
N LYS A 38 11.12 -1.17 5.98
CA LYS A 38 11.13 -0.78 7.39
C LYS A 38 10.07 0.30 7.63
N PRO A 39 9.38 0.33 8.79
CA PRO A 39 8.38 1.35 9.11
C PRO A 39 8.86 2.79 8.88
N GLU A 40 10.14 3.07 9.19
CA GLU A 40 10.76 4.40 9.05
C GLU A 40 10.98 4.81 7.58
N GLN A 41 10.84 3.88 6.63
CA GLN A 41 10.98 4.16 5.19
C GLN A 41 9.65 4.53 4.53
N ILE A 42 8.55 4.49 5.29
CA ILE A 42 7.20 4.76 4.77
C ILE A 42 6.95 6.27 4.83
N ALA A 43 6.58 6.84 3.68
CA ALA A 43 6.16 8.23 3.58
C ALA A 43 4.99 8.53 4.54
N GLY A 44 5.14 9.54 5.40
CA GLY A 44 4.14 9.89 6.41
C GLY A 44 4.30 9.22 7.78
N CYS A 45 5.34 8.38 7.98
CA CYS A 45 5.54 7.68 9.26
C CYS A 45 5.81 8.62 10.43
N GLU A 46 6.61 9.66 10.23
CA GLU A 46 6.96 10.62 11.29
C GLU A 46 5.73 11.38 11.79
N GLU A 47 4.86 11.82 10.87
CA GLU A 47 3.63 12.54 11.20
C GLU A 47 2.63 11.67 11.95
N VAL A 48 2.49 10.40 11.54
CA VAL A 48 1.62 9.43 12.21
C VAL A 48 2.13 9.15 13.63
N TRP A 49 3.42 8.88 13.81
CA TRP A 49 4.01 8.65 15.13
C TRP A 49 3.93 9.88 16.02
N ALA A 50 4.18 11.07 15.48
CA ALA A 50 4.05 12.33 16.22
C ALA A 50 2.60 12.58 16.69
N ASN A 51 1.62 12.08 15.95
CA ASN A 51 0.20 12.11 16.32
C ASN A 51 -0.24 10.94 17.23
N GLY A 52 0.68 10.06 17.61
CA GLY A 52 0.41 8.91 18.48
C GLY A 52 -0.18 7.69 17.79
N GLY A 53 -0.18 7.67 16.45
CA GLY A 53 -0.59 6.51 15.66
C GLY A 53 0.53 5.48 15.47
N GLU A 54 0.21 4.40 14.75
CA GLU A 54 1.12 3.27 14.51
C GLU A 54 1.41 3.09 13.02
N VAL A 55 2.60 2.55 12.72
CA VAL A 55 3.03 2.23 11.35
C VAL A 55 3.41 0.76 11.29
N LEU A 56 2.70 -0.02 10.47
CA LEU A 56 2.88 -1.46 10.35
C LEU A 56 3.30 -1.87 8.95
N VAL A 57 4.19 -2.86 8.90
CA VAL A 57 4.59 -3.52 7.65
C VAL A 57 4.10 -4.94 7.66
N LEU A 58 3.30 -5.31 6.67
CA LEU A 58 2.78 -6.65 6.49
C LEU A 58 3.61 -7.42 5.46
N ASN A 59 3.87 -8.69 5.73
CA ASN A 59 4.54 -9.58 4.77
C ASN A 59 3.64 -9.84 3.55
N PHE A 60 4.27 -10.11 2.40
CA PHE A 60 3.54 -10.58 1.24
C PHE A 60 2.99 -11.99 1.46
N GLU A 61 1.77 -12.23 0.96
CA GLU A 61 1.19 -13.56 0.85
C GLU A 61 1.63 -14.21 -0.47
N ASP A 62 2.07 -15.47 -0.37
CA ASP A 62 2.54 -16.23 -1.52
C ASP A 62 1.41 -16.51 -2.53
N GLY A 63 1.74 -16.45 -3.82
CA GLY A 63 0.81 -16.79 -4.91
C GLY A 63 -0.07 -15.64 -5.42
N CYS A 64 0.00 -14.45 -4.81
CA CYS A 64 -0.76 -13.26 -5.22
C CYS A 64 0.13 -12.19 -5.84
N SER A 65 0.82 -12.52 -6.95
CA SER A 65 1.70 -11.57 -7.65
C SER A 65 1.21 -11.27 -9.06
N THR A 66 1.10 -9.98 -9.39
CA THR A 66 0.80 -9.51 -10.75
C THR A 66 1.84 -10.03 -11.75
N THR A 67 3.10 -10.12 -11.34
CA THR A 67 4.19 -10.71 -12.14
C THR A 67 3.88 -12.16 -12.47
N SER A 68 3.50 -12.96 -11.48
CA SER A 68 3.15 -14.38 -11.69
C SER A 68 1.93 -14.56 -12.60
N ILE A 69 0.95 -13.64 -12.53
CA ILE A 69 -0.20 -13.63 -13.44
C ILE A 69 0.27 -13.37 -14.89
N ILE A 70 1.12 -12.36 -15.09
CA ILE A 70 1.65 -12.01 -16.43
C ILE A 70 2.47 -13.17 -17.00
N GLU A 71 3.35 -13.77 -16.20
CA GLU A 71 4.17 -14.92 -16.61
C GLU A 71 3.31 -16.12 -17.03
N LYS A 72 2.23 -16.38 -16.28
CA LYS A 72 1.27 -17.45 -16.62
C LYS A 72 0.60 -17.18 -17.96
N ILE A 73 0.11 -15.95 -18.19
CA ILE A 73 -0.50 -15.54 -19.47
C ILE A 73 0.48 -15.70 -20.63
N GLN A 74 1.74 -15.29 -20.46
CA GLN A 74 2.77 -15.41 -21.50
C GLN A 74 3.14 -16.87 -21.81
N LYS A 75 3.18 -17.73 -20.78
CA LYS A 75 3.45 -19.16 -20.95
C LYS A 75 2.32 -19.87 -21.69
N ASP A 76 1.07 -19.54 -21.34
CA ASP A 76 -0.12 -20.13 -21.98
C ASP A 76 -0.28 -19.66 -23.43
N SER A 77 0.14 -18.43 -23.76
CA SER A 77 0.09 -17.88 -25.13
C SER A 77 1.14 -18.44 -26.10
N LYS A 78 2.18 -19.12 -25.59
CA LYS A 78 3.26 -19.75 -26.40
C LYS A 78 2.99 -21.24 -26.68
N LYS A 79 1.80 -21.73 -26.36
CA LYS A 79 1.36 -23.11 -26.52
C LYS A 79 0.37 -23.24 -27.67
#